data_AF-A0A9P6X3P5-F1
#
_entry.id   AF-A0A9P6X3P5-F1
#
_cell.length_a   1.000
_cell.length_b   1.000
_cell.length_c   1.000
_cell.angle_alpha   90.00
_cell.angle_beta   90.00
_cell.angle_gamma   90.00
#
_symmetry.space_group_name_H-M   'P 1'
#
loop_
_entity.id
_entity.type
_entity.pdbx_description
1 polymer ?
#
loop_
_entity_poly.entity_id
_entity_poly.type
_entity_poly.pdbx_seq_one_letter_code
_entity_poly.pdbx_strand_id
1 'polypeptide(L)'
;MPSVDSSSKPLTLSRVYGTLTIVQSVSAAVYSVYVLIHGVQLVSANFGGVELANRTLPLTRPLYQEKGTEIVLVVGSALVHLFSGIAKFGIRAYWKRFGQDTSHPALLPYHRFVGHMQVPALLLHYYLVRLLPIQKYGDSSFIDFSYIGWGLQNRPKFTYALHTTLIVGSMYHAVSGMSFIYARYLKKGKSTEKAAQVAQHSKSVEQHVLIEKYKRNQRIKKGLVAALSITLISSLVIIGKDTTKIPLRLDFESMYSKIIGL
;
A
#
# COMPACT_ATOMS: atom_id res chain seq x y z
N MET A 1 35.58 29.99 -16.42
CA MET A 1 34.50 29.28 -15.70
C MET A 1 35.06 27.95 -15.24
N PRO A 2 35.17 27.69 -13.93
CA PRO A 2 35.70 26.41 -13.45
C PRO A 2 34.69 25.29 -13.76
N SER A 3 35.19 24.22 -14.36
CA SER A 3 34.48 22.96 -14.60
C SER A 3 34.09 22.35 -13.26
N VAL A 4 32.80 22.37 -12.93
CA VAL A 4 32.27 21.68 -11.76
C VAL A 4 32.49 20.19 -11.95
N ASP A 5 33.34 19.61 -11.09
CA ASP A 5 33.57 18.17 -10.99
C ASP A 5 32.22 17.44 -10.81
N SER A 6 31.72 16.89 -11.90
CA SER A 6 30.61 15.96 -11.86
C SER A 6 31.15 14.60 -11.46
N SER A 7 30.46 13.91 -10.54
CA SER A 7 30.10 12.48 -10.68
C SER A 7 30.33 11.53 -9.50
N SER A 8 30.74 11.95 -8.30
CA SER A 8 30.72 11.03 -7.14
C SER A 8 29.52 11.30 -6.22
N LYS A 9 28.64 10.31 -6.05
CA LYS A 9 27.73 10.33 -4.89
C LYS A 9 28.62 10.32 -3.66
N PRO A 10 28.50 11.24 -2.69
CA PRO A 10 29.29 11.15 -1.47
C PRO A 10 29.06 9.76 -0.88
N LEU A 11 30.15 9.00 -0.69
CA LEU A 11 30.12 7.56 -0.38
C LEU A 11 29.17 7.27 0.79
N THR A 12 29.12 8.19 1.75
CA THR A 12 28.24 8.22 2.91
C THR A 12 26.75 8.26 2.55
N LEU A 13 26.33 9.13 1.63
CA LEU A 13 24.91 9.29 1.27
C LEU A 13 24.39 8.08 0.48
N SER A 14 25.26 7.45 -0.32
CA SER A 14 24.94 6.19 -0.99
C SER A 14 24.72 5.04 -0.01
N ARG A 15 25.56 4.95 1.03
CA ARG A 15 25.39 3.96 2.12
C ARG A 15 24.10 4.20 2.88
N VAL A 16 23.82 5.44 3.28
CA VAL A 16 22.57 5.83 3.94
C VAL A 16 21.36 5.47 3.08
N TYR A 17 21.37 5.78 1.78
CA TYR A 17 20.30 5.40 0.86
C TYR A 17 20.11 3.87 0.77
N GLY A 18 21.21 3.12 0.80
CA GLY A 18 21.21 1.66 0.86
C GLY A 18 20.51 1.14 2.12
N THR A 19 20.92 1.62 3.29
CA THR A 19 20.32 1.26 4.58
C THR A 19 18.84 1.63 4.64
N LEU A 20 18.47 2.85 4.25
CA LEU A 20 17.07 3.28 4.16
C LEU A 20 16.26 2.40 3.20
N THR A 21 16.88 1.86 2.16
CA THR A 21 16.20 0.93 1.25
C THR A 21 15.92 -0.41 1.91
N ILE A 22 16.84 -0.93 2.73
CA ILE A 22 16.62 -2.15 3.51
C ILE A 22 15.51 -1.91 4.53
N VAL A 23 15.63 -0.85 5.34
CA VAL A 23 14.65 -0.48 6.37
C VAL A 23 13.25 -0.32 5.75
N GLN A 24 13.13 0.45 4.65
CA GLN A 24 11.85 0.65 3.96
C GLN A 24 11.27 -0.67 3.42
N SER A 25 12.10 -1.59 2.92
CA SER A 25 11.65 -2.88 2.39
C SER A 25 11.21 -3.84 3.49
N VAL A 26 11.95 -3.91 4.59
CA VAL A 26 11.59 -4.75 5.75
C VAL A 26 10.31 -4.25 6.38
N SER A 27 10.19 -2.94 6.63
CA SER A 27 8.97 -2.38 7.21
C SER A 27 7.76 -2.55 6.27
N ALA A 28 7.95 -2.49 4.95
CA ALA A 28 6.89 -2.82 3.99
C ALA A 28 6.41 -4.27 4.11
N ALA A 29 7.34 -5.21 4.27
CA ALA A 29 7.00 -6.63 4.42
C ALA A 29 6.21 -6.87 5.71
N VAL A 30 6.63 -6.26 6.83
CA VAL A 30 5.91 -6.33 8.10
C VAL A 30 4.51 -5.72 7.98
N TYR A 31 4.38 -4.52 7.41
CA TYR A 31 3.08 -3.87 7.21
C TYR A 31 2.16 -4.69 6.28
N SER A 32 2.74 -5.39 5.29
CA SER A 32 1.98 -6.25 4.38
C SER A 32 1.31 -7.41 5.11
N VAL A 33 1.89 -7.92 6.20
CA VAL A 33 1.24 -8.96 7.04
C VAL A 33 -0.07 -8.42 7.62
N TYR A 34 -0.06 -7.21 8.18
CA TYR A 34 -1.27 -6.55 8.65
C TYR A 34 -2.29 -6.36 7.52
N VAL A 35 -1.86 -5.85 6.36
CA VAL A 35 -2.76 -5.62 5.21
C VAL A 35 -3.41 -6.93 4.73
N LEU A 36 -2.70 -8.05 4.78
CA LEU A 36 -3.28 -9.36 4.44
C LEU A 36 -4.33 -9.79 5.46
N ILE A 37 -4.03 -9.71 6.76
CA ILE A 37 -4.97 -10.06 7.83
C ILE A 37 -6.23 -9.18 7.75
N HIS A 38 -6.04 -7.87 7.61
CA HIS A 38 -7.14 -6.92 7.46
C HIS A 38 -7.93 -7.14 6.16
N GLY A 39 -7.24 -7.44 5.05
CA GLY A 39 -7.86 -7.74 3.77
C GLY A 39 -8.74 -8.99 3.81
N VAL A 40 -8.37 -10.03 4.57
CA VAL A 40 -9.17 -11.26 4.73
C VAL A 40 -10.55 -10.96 5.33
N GLN A 41 -10.62 -10.06 6.31
CA GLN A 41 -11.90 -9.62 6.90
C GLN A 41 -12.83 -9.07 5.82
N LEU A 42 -12.30 -8.22 4.93
CA LEU A 42 -13.06 -7.63 3.84
C LEU A 42 -13.44 -8.70 2.80
N VAL A 43 -12.47 -9.48 2.32
CA VAL A 43 -12.68 -10.52 1.28
C VAL A 43 -13.73 -11.54 1.66
N SER A 44 -13.84 -11.90 2.94
CA SER A 44 -14.86 -12.84 3.42
C SER A 44 -16.31 -12.41 3.11
N ALA A 45 -16.56 -11.12 2.91
CA ALA A 45 -17.87 -10.63 2.47
C ALA A 45 -18.29 -11.22 1.11
N ASN A 46 -17.35 -11.51 0.20
CA ASN A 46 -17.68 -12.15 -1.08
C ASN A 46 -18.21 -13.58 -0.93
N PHE A 47 -18.00 -14.24 0.21
CA PHE A 47 -18.35 -15.64 0.41
C PHE A 47 -19.57 -15.83 1.30
N GLY A 48 -19.74 -14.98 2.31
CA GLY A 48 -20.82 -15.12 3.29
C GLY A 48 -21.45 -13.79 3.70
N GLY A 49 -21.31 -12.76 2.86
CA GLY A 49 -21.88 -11.44 3.11
C GLY A 49 -21.27 -10.73 4.31
N VAL A 50 -21.94 -9.66 4.75
CA VAL A 50 -21.51 -8.86 5.90
C VAL A 50 -21.40 -9.70 7.19
N GLU A 51 -22.21 -10.75 7.33
CA GLU A 51 -22.21 -11.63 8.49
C GLU A 51 -20.87 -12.37 8.64
N LEU A 52 -20.37 -12.97 7.56
CA LEU A 52 -19.07 -13.66 7.61
C LEU A 52 -17.91 -12.67 7.82
N ALA A 53 -18.03 -11.48 7.24
CA ALA A 53 -17.06 -10.39 7.47
C ALA A 53 -17.00 -9.97 8.94
N ASN A 54 -18.17 -9.80 9.57
CA ASN A 54 -18.29 -9.50 10.99
C ASN A 54 -17.79 -10.61 11.90
N ARG A 55 -17.94 -11.89 11.52
CA ARG A 55 -17.35 -13.02 12.26
C ARG A 55 -15.82 -13.09 12.11
N THR A 56 -15.30 -12.70 10.96
CA THR A 56 -13.86 -12.73 10.68
C THR A 56 -13.09 -11.63 11.42
N LEU A 57 -13.72 -10.49 11.70
CA LEU A 57 -13.14 -9.39 12.47
C LEU A 57 -12.60 -9.82 13.85
N PRO A 58 -13.42 -10.32 14.79
CA PRO A 58 -12.93 -10.69 16.12
C PRO A 58 -11.93 -11.85 16.09
N LEU A 59 -11.99 -12.74 15.09
CA LEU A 59 -11.01 -13.82 14.92
C LEU A 59 -9.60 -13.32 14.59
N THR A 60 -9.51 -12.21 13.86
CA THR A 60 -8.24 -11.69 13.35
C THR A 60 -7.70 -10.51 14.16
N ARG A 61 -8.56 -9.78 14.87
CA ARG A 61 -8.17 -8.65 15.73
C ARG A 61 -7.03 -8.96 16.70
N PRO A 62 -7.02 -10.09 17.44
CA PRO A 62 -5.91 -10.38 18.34
C PRO A 62 -4.55 -10.39 17.65
N LEU A 63 -4.50 -10.75 16.36
CA LEU A 63 -3.27 -10.83 15.58
C LEU A 63 -2.66 -9.45 15.25
N TYR A 64 -3.39 -8.34 15.38
CA TYR A 64 -2.88 -7.01 15.01
C TYR A 64 -3.35 -5.86 15.91
N GLN A 65 -4.32 -6.05 16.80
CA GLN A 65 -4.86 -5.04 17.72
C GLN A 65 -4.53 -5.31 19.20
N GLU A 66 -3.78 -6.37 19.51
CA GLU A 66 -3.25 -6.56 20.87
C GLU A 66 -2.20 -5.50 21.24
N LYS A 67 -2.06 -5.28 22.55
CA LYS A 67 -1.10 -4.33 23.13
C LYS A 67 0.31 -4.68 22.65
N GLY A 68 0.95 -3.75 21.95
CA GLY A 68 2.29 -3.92 21.36
C GLY A 68 2.26 -4.39 19.91
N THR A 69 1.42 -5.37 19.57
CA THR A 69 1.31 -5.87 18.18
C THR A 69 0.80 -4.80 17.23
N GLU A 70 -0.17 -3.99 17.65
CA GLU A 70 -0.64 -2.85 16.85
C GLU A 70 0.47 -1.82 16.57
N ILE A 71 1.28 -1.54 17.59
CA ILE A 71 2.40 -0.59 17.50
C ILE A 71 3.44 -1.13 16.52
N VAL A 72 3.74 -2.42 16.53
CA VAL A 72 4.76 -3.01 15.67
C VAL A 72 4.23 -3.23 14.25
N LEU A 73 3.12 -3.96 14.11
CA LEU A 73 2.61 -4.41 12.81
C LEU A 73 1.89 -3.32 12.03
N VAL A 74 1.15 -2.44 12.71
CA VAL A 74 0.26 -1.48 12.04
C VAL A 74 0.92 -0.10 11.98
N VAL A 75 1.11 0.54 13.14
CA VAL A 75 1.53 1.95 13.18
C VAL A 75 3.02 2.10 12.92
N GLY A 76 3.86 1.36 13.64
CA GLY A 76 5.31 1.47 13.58
C GLY A 76 5.88 1.07 12.23
N SER A 77 5.47 -0.08 11.69
CA SER A 77 5.91 -0.52 10.36
C SER A 77 5.51 0.47 9.25
N ALA A 78 4.28 1.02 9.31
CA ALA A 78 3.81 2.03 8.36
C ALA A 78 4.61 3.33 8.45
N LEU A 79 4.84 3.84 9.66
CA LEU A 79 5.62 5.07 9.88
C LEU A 79 7.07 4.89 9.43
N VAL A 80 7.72 3.78 9.82
CA VAL A 80 9.09 3.48 9.39
C VAL A 80 9.19 3.38 7.87
N HIS A 81 8.21 2.75 7.21
CA HIS A 81 8.12 2.70 5.75
C HIS A 81 8.00 4.11 5.14
N LEU A 82 7.06 4.90 5.64
CA LEU A 82 6.79 6.26 5.15
C LEU A 82 8.00 7.17 5.30
N PHE A 83 8.57 7.28 6.50
CA PHE A 83 9.69 8.18 6.77
C PHE A 83 10.96 7.76 6.03
N SER A 84 11.24 6.45 5.91
CA SER A 84 12.34 5.97 5.06
C SER A 84 12.13 6.35 3.59
N GLY A 85 10.89 6.29 3.11
CA GLY A 85 10.49 6.73 1.78
C GLY A 85 10.69 8.23 1.54
N ILE A 86 10.29 9.06 2.50
CA ILE A 86 10.46 10.53 2.48
C ILE A 86 11.95 10.89 2.50
N ALA A 87 12.74 10.29 3.40
CA ALA A 87 14.19 10.52 3.46
C ALA A 87 14.86 10.18 2.13
N LYS A 88 14.52 9.02 1.54
CA LYS A 88 15.02 8.63 0.21
C LYS A 88 14.52 9.55 -0.91
N PHE A 89 13.33 10.13 -0.79
CA PHE A 89 12.85 11.14 -1.73
C PHE A 89 13.74 12.39 -1.67
N GLY A 90 14.07 12.89 -0.48
CA GLY A 90 15.02 14.00 -0.30
C GLY A 90 16.39 13.71 -0.92
N ILE A 91 16.98 12.53 -0.65
CA ILE A 91 18.26 12.12 -1.23
C ILE A 91 18.20 12.07 -2.77
N ARG A 92 17.12 11.55 -3.35
CA ARG A 92 16.95 11.54 -4.81
C ARG A 92 16.75 12.92 -5.39
N ALA A 93 16.01 13.79 -4.72
CA ALA A 93 15.82 15.17 -5.15
C ALA A 93 17.15 15.91 -5.16
N TYR A 94 17.99 15.69 -4.14
CA TYR A 94 19.37 16.16 -4.10
C TYR A 94 20.16 15.64 -5.31
N TRP A 95 20.23 14.32 -5.53
CA TRP A 95 20.96 13.74 -6.67
C TRP A 95 20.46 14.21 -8.04
N LYS A 96 19.14 14.39 -8.21
CA LYS A 96 18.56 14.90 -9.45
C LYS A 96 19.02 16.33 -9.76
N ARG A 97 19.21 17.18 -8.74
CA ARG A 97 19.76 18.53 -8.92
C ARG A 97 21.19 18.52 -9.47
N PHE A 98 21.94 17.43 -9.25
CA PHE A 98 23.29 17.22 -9.78
C PHE A 98 23.32 16.32 -11.03
N GLY A 99 22.22 16.26 -11.78
CA GLY A 99 22.17 15.57 -13.08
C GLY A 99 22.18 14.04 -13.02
N GLN A 100 21.98 13.42 -11.85
CA GLN A 100 22.01 11.96 -11.72
C GLN A 100 20.65 11.32 -12.02
N ASP A 101 20.66 10.18 -12.73
CA ASP A 101 19.46 9.36 -12.91
C ASP A 101 19.06 8.67 -11.60
N THR A 102 17.76 8.76 -11.27
CA THR A 102 17.14 8.19 -10.06
C THR A 102 15.93 7.31 -10.37
N SER A 103 15.80 6.89 -11.65
CA SER A 103 14.77 5.99 -12.14
C SER A 103 14.92 4.56 -11.56
N HIS A 104 13.80 3.82 -11.47
CA HIS A 104 13.78 2.44 -10.96
C HIS A 104 12.96 1.57 -11.93
N PRO A 105 13.59 0.75 -12.79
CA PRO A 105 12.89 0.01 -13.84
C PRO A 105 11.98 -1.11 -13.30
N ALA A 106 12.16 -1.52 -12.04
CA ALA A 106 11.35 -2.57 -11.42
C ALA A 106 9.96 -2.10 -10.98
N LEU A 107 9.76 -0.80 -10.74
CA LEU A 107 8.50 -0.25 -10.24
C LEU A 107 7.54 0.08 -11.38
N LEU A 108 6.24 0.04 -11.10
CA LEU A 108 5.24 0.67 -11.96
C LEU A 108 5.43 2.20 -11.95
N PRO A 109 5.12 2.91 -13.06
CA PRO A 109 5.49 4.31 -13.25
C PRO A 109 4.97 5.26 -12.16
N TYR A 110 3.80 4.98 -11.58
CA TYR A 110 3.16 5.86 -10.60
C TYR A 110 3.35 5.40 -9.14
N HIS A 111 4.25 4.45 -8.86
CA HIS A 111 4.39 3.86 -7.52
C HIS A 111 4.58 4.90 -6.41
N ARG A 112 5.45 5.89 -6.64
CA ARG A 112 5.73 6.97 -5.67
C ARG A 112 4.53 7.90 -5.51
N PHE A 113 3.96 8.33 -6.63
CA PHE A 113 2.79 9.22 -6.65
C PHE A 113 1.62 8.61 -5.89
N VAL A 114 1.29 7.36 -6.20
CA VAL A 114 0.24 6.60 -5.50
C VAL A 114 0.57 6.50 -4.01
N GLY A 115 1.80 6.14 -3.64
CA GLY A 115 2.20 6.06 -2.22
C GLY A 115 1.99 7.37 -1.45
N HIS A 116 2.31 8.52 -2.04
CA HIS A 116 2.06 9.82 -1.41
C HIS A 116 0.57 10.17 -1.32
N MET A 117 -0.22 9.87 -2.37
CA MET A 117 -1.67 10.06 -2.36
C MET A 117 -2.39 9.19 -1.33
N GLN A 118 -1.82 8.04 -1.00
CA GLN A 118 -2.39 7.16 0.01
C GLN A 118 -2.20 7.66 1.46
N VAL A 119 -1.20 8.50 1.73
CA VAL A 119 -0.94 9.00 3.10
C VAL A 119 -2.17 9.70 3.70
N PRO A 120 -2.76 10.75 3.07
CA PRO A 120 -3.93 11.40 3.63
C PRO A 120 -5.14 10.46 3.73
N ALA A 121 -5.34 9.58 2.74
CA ALA A 121 -6.44 8.62 2.77
C ALA A 121 -6.28 7.61 3.92
N LEU A 122 -5.06 7.12 4.17
CA LEU A 122 -4.78 6.17 5.26
C LEU A 122 -4.97 6.82 6.63
N LEU A 123 -4.49 8.06 6.79
CA LEU A 123 -4.69 8.83 8.02
C LEU A 123 -6.17 9.06 8.28
N LEU A 124 -6.93 9.41 7.23
CA LEU A 124 -8.37 9.62 7.35
C LEU A 124 -9.13 8.33 7.68
N HIS A 125 -8.75 7.21 7.07
CA HIS A 125 -9.31 5.90 7.42
C HIS A 125 -8.97 5.50 8.85
N TYR A 126 -7.70 5.64 9.28
CA TYR A 126 -7.30 5.39 10.67
C TYR A 126 -8.06 6.28 11.65
N TYR A 127 -8.25 7.55 11.33
CA TYR A 127 -9.07 8.46 12.13
C TYR A 127 -10.53 7.97 12.23
N LEU A 128 -11.13 7.60 11.10
CA LEU A 128 -12.50 7.12 11.01
C LEU A 128 -12.73 5.83 11.81
N VAL A 129 -11.87 4.83 11.66
CA VAL A 129 -12.13 3.47 12.19
C VAL A 129 -11.41 3.15 13.50
N ARG A 130 -10.46 3.98 13.93
CA ARG A 130 -9.70 3.79 15.18
C ARG A 130 -9.91 4.95 16.14
N LEU A 131 -9.55 6.17 15.74
CA LEU A 131 -9.50 7.31 16.69
C LEU A 131 -10.89 7.81 17.09
N LEU A 132 -11.82 7.96 16.13
CA LEU A 132 -13.18 8.42 16.43
C LEU A 132 -13.94 7.46 17.38
N PRO A 133 -13.91 6.13 17.17
CA PRO A 133 -14.49 5.19 18.11
C PRO A 133 -13.84 5.27 19.51
N ILE A 134 -12.50 5.34 19.59
CA ILE A 134 -11.80 5.50 20.88
C ILE A 134 -12.28 6.76 21.60
N GLN A 135 -12.43 7.88 20.89
CA GLN A 135 -12.93 9.13 21.48
C GLN A 135 -14.39 9.02 21.94
N LYS A 136 -15.22 8.24 21.24
CA LYS A 136 -16.66 8.14 21.51
C LYS A 136 -16.99 7.11 22.59
N TYR A 137 -16.26 6.01 22.65
CA TYR A 137 -16.59 4.84 23.48
C TYR A 137 -15.43 4.34 24.35
N GLY A 138 -14.26 4.97 24.29
CA GLY A 138 -13.05 4.57 25.03
C GLY A 138 -12.26 3.41 24.38
N ASP A 139 -12.81 2.79 23.33
CA ASP A 139 -12.19 1.70 22.57
C ASP A 139 -12.67 1.76 21.10
N SER A 140 -12.06 1.00 20.21
CA SER A 140 -12.51 0.77 18.82
C SER A 140 -12.75 -0.71 18.51
N SER A 141 -12.61 -1.61 19.49
CA SER A 141 -12.78 -3.05 19.29
C SER A 141 -14.21 -3.47 18.95
N PHE A 142 -15.24 -2.71 19.34
CA PHE A 142 -16.66 -3.02 19.04
C PHE A 142 -17.12 -2.54 17.67
N ILE A 143 -16.30 -1.78 16.92
CA ILE A 143 -16.66 -1.27 15.61
C ILE A 143 -16.59 -2.38 14.58
N ASP A 144 -17.69 -2.72 13.95
CA ASP A 144 -17.78 -3.81 12.96
C ASP A 144 -18.05 -3.26 11.54
N PHE A 145 -18.34 -4.14 10.58
CA PHE A 145 -18.72 -3.70 9.24
C PHE A 145 -20.09 -3.02 9.20
N SER A 146 -20.89 -3.06 10.27
CA SER A 146 -22.13 -2.28 10.38
C SER A 146 -21.84 -0.78 10.45
N TYR A 147 -20.74 -0.37 11.11
CA TYR A 147 -20.31 1.03 11.12
C TYR A 147 -19.93 1.53 9.72
N ILE A 148 -19.15 0.73 8.99
CA ILE A 148 -18.77 1.05 7.60
C ILE A 148 -19.98 0.98 6.67
N GLY A 149 -20.83 -0.04 6.83
CA GLY A 149 -22.09 -0.21 6.10
C GLY A 149 -23.01 1.00 6.26
N TRP A 150 -23.14 1.53 7.48
CA TRP A 150 -23.87 2.77 7.74
C TRP A 150 -23.31 3.93 6.91
N GLY A 151 -21.99 4.10 6.89
CA GLY A 151 -21.34 5.13 6.09
C GLY A 151 -21.51 4.94 4.59
N LEU A 152 -21.51 3.70 4.09
CA LEU A 152 -21.76 3.39 2.68
C LEU A 152 -23.19 3.72 2.26
N GLN A 153 -24.15 3.65 3.18
CA GLN A 153 -25.56 3.94 2.91
C GLN A 153 -25.90 5.42 3.09
N ASN A 154 -25.44 6.03 4.18
CA ASN A 154 -25.85 7.38 4.60
C ASN A 154 -24.87 8.46 4.15
N ARG A 155 -23.59 8.11 3.97
CA ARG A 155 -22.52 9.02 3.48
C ARG A 155 -21.79 8.40 2.27
N PRO A 156 -22.51 7.92 1.23
CA PRO A 156 -21.95 7.05 0.18
C PRO A 156 -20.77 7.68 -0.54
N LYS A 157 -20.89 8.95 -0.97
CA LYS A 157 -19.82 9.63 -1.73
C LYS A 157 -18.49 9.60 -0.97
N PHE A 158 -18.53 9.97 0.30
CA PHE A 158 -17.35 9.98 1.15
C PHE A 158 -16.81 8.58 1.39
N THR A 159 -17.67 7.67 1.85
CA THR A 159 -17.24 6.33 2.30
C THR A 159 -16.73 5.50 1.12
N TYR A 160 -17.42 5.50 -0.02
CA TYR A 160 -16.95 4.81 -1.22
C TYR A 160 -15.67 5.44 -1.78
N ALA A 161 -15.57 6.77 -1.85
CA ALA A 161 -14.36 7.42 -2.36
C ALA A 161 -13.13 7.06 -1.51
N LEU A 162 -13.21 7.23 -0.19
CA LEU A 162 -12.12 6.93 0.74
C LEU A 162 -11.63 5.48 0.61
N HIS A 163 -12.55 4.52 0.71
CA HIS A 163 -12.18 3.10 0.71
C HIS A 163 -11.73 2.62 -0.69
N THR A 164 -12.34 3.11 -1.78
CA THR A 164 -11.91 2.77 -3.13
C THR A 164 -10.52 3.31 -3.43
N THR A 165 -10.23 4.55 -3.06
CA THR A 165 -8.89 5.14 -3.18
C THR A 165 -7.85 4.32 -2.41
N LEU A 166 -8.19 3.90 -1.18
CA LEU A 166 -7.30 3.04 -0.39
C LEU A 166 -7.10 1.67 -1.02
N ILE A 167 -8.15 1.02 -1.50
CA ILE A 167 -8.06 -0.32 -2.12
C ILE A 167 -7.20 -0.26 -3.38
N VAL A 168 -7.58 0.57 -4.36
CA VAL A 168 -6.89 0.63 -5.66
C VAL A 168 -5.45 1.12 -5.47
N GLY A 169 -5.26 2.16 -4.66
CA GLY A 169 -3.94 2.68 -4.33
C GLY A 169 -3.06 1.62 -3.68
N SER A 170 -3.58 0.89 -2.69
CA SER A 170 -2.81 -0.11 -1.94
C SER A 170 -2.43 -1.27 -2.83
N MET A 171 -3.35 -1.78 -3.65
CA MET A 171 -3.05 -2.90 -4.55
C MET A 171 -2.01 -2.49 -5.60
N TYR A 172 -2.14 -1.29 -6.19
CA TYR A 172 -1.14 -0.77 -7.11
C TYR A 172 0.23 -0.61 -6.44
N HIS A 173 0.27 0.00 -5.26
CA HIS A 173 1.50 0.27 -4.53
C HIS A 173 2.19 -1.02 -4.08
N ALA A 174 1.43 -1.98 -3.55
CA ALA A 174 1.90 -3.27 -3.07
C ALA A 174 2.43 -4.15 -4.22
N VAL A 175 1.66 -4.35 -5.30
CA VAL A 175 2.11 -5.16 -6.45
C VAL A 175 3.36 -4.57 -7.09
N SER A 176 3.41 -3.25 -7.23
CA SER A 176 4.60 -2.55 -7.72
C SER A 176 5.80 -2.74 -6.78
N GLY A 177 5.64 -2.48 -5.48
CA GLY A 177 6.70 -2.57 -4.48
C GLY A 177 7.23 -4.00 -4.28
N MET A 178 6.34 -4.99 -4.25
CA MET A 178 6.68 -6.41 -4.16
C MET A 178 7.62 -6.85 -5.29
N SER A 179 7.34 -6.38 -6.51
CA SER A 179 8.19 -6.70 -7.66
C SER A 179 9.60 -6.12 -7.56
N PHE A 180 9.76 -4.97 -6.90
CA PHE A 180 11.07 -4.38 -6.59
C PHE A 180 11.82 -5.21 -5.52
N ILE A 181 11.13 -5.59 -4.44
CA ILE A 181 11.70 -6.44 -3.38
C ILE A 181 12.15 -7.78 -3.98
N TYR A 182 11.30 -8.43 -4.77
CA TYR A 182 11.61 -9.68 -5.46
C TYR A 182 12.83 -9.54 -6.38
N ALA A 183 12.86 -8.51 -7.23
CA ALA A 183 13.98 -8.29 -8.15
C ALA A 183 15.30 -8.04 -7.40
N ARG A 184 15.26 -7.33 -6.27
CA ARG A 184 16.43 -6.93 -5.51
C ARG A 184 17.01 -8.05 -4.64
N TYR A 185 16.15 -8.78 -3.93
CA TYR A 185 16.59 -9.73 -2.90
C TYR A 185 16.48 -11.19 -3.33
N LEU A 186 15.50 -11.54 -4.17
CA LEU A 186 15.23 -12.93 -4.54
C LEU A 186 15.81 -13.33 -5.92
N LYS A 187 15.93 -12.37 -6.85
CA LYS A 187 16.41 -12.66 -8.22
C LYS A 187 17.92 -12.47 -8.43
N LYS A 188 18.60 -11.77 -7.51
CA LYS A 188 20.01 -11.34 -7.70
C LYS A 188 21.01 -12.52 -7.87
N GLY A 189 20.63 -13.74 -7.50
CA GLY A 189 21.46 -14.94 -7.65
C GLY A 189 21.50 -15.60 -9.04
N LYS A 190 20.68 -15.17 -10.03
CA LYS A 190 20.57 -15.86 -11.34
C LYS A 190 21.08 -15.07 -12.56
N SER A 191 21.66 -13.89 -12.36
CA SER A 191 21.96 -12.94 -13.46
C SER A 191 23.42 -12.84 -13.85
N THR A 192 24.35 -13.27 -12.99
CA THR A 192 25.79 -13.10 -13.21
C THR A 192 26.35 -14.11 -14.22
N GLU A 193 25.84 -15.34 -14.25
CA GLU A 193 26.28 -16.36 -15.22
C GLU A 193 25.75 -16.13 -16.63
N LYS A 194 24.52 -15.62 -16.78
CA LYS A 194 23.87 -15.45 -18.09
C LYS A 194 24.35 -14.21 -18.86
N ALA A 195 24.82 -13.18 -18.17
CA ALA A 195 25.30 -11.95 -18.80
C ALA A 195 26.68 -12.12 -19.49
N ALA A 196 27.50 -13.07 -19.03
CA ALA A 196 28.80 -13.36 -19.63
C ALA A 196 28.70 -14.11 -20.98
N GLN A 197 27.66 -14.94 -21.18
CA GLN A 197 27.49 -15.73 -22.40
C GLN A 197 26.78 -15.01 -23.55
N VAL A 198 25.99 -13.97 -23.27
CA VAL A 198 25.11 -13.34 -24.27
C VAL A 198 25.74 -12.13 -24.98
N ALA A 199 26.84 -11.59 -24.44
CA ALA A 199 27.49 -10.39 -24.95
C ALA A 199 28.08 -10.49 -26.39
N GLN A 200 28.11 -11.68 -27.00
CA GLN A 200 28.83 -11.90 -28.25
C GLN A 200 28.01 -11.98 -29.55
N HIS A 201 26.66 -12.04 -29.59
CA HIS A 201 26.01 -12.36 -30.89
C HIS A 201 24.73 -11.65 -31.38
N SER A 202 23.90 -10.90 -30.64
CA SER A 202 22.76 -10.20 -31.30
C SER A 202 22.13 -9.05 -30.50
N LYS A 203 22.66 -7.84 -30.67
CA LYS A 203 22.13 -6.66 -29.97
C LYS A 203 20.69 -6.30 -30.34
N SER A 204 20.21 -6.59 -31.56
CA SER A 204 18.85 -6.23 -32.00
C SER A 204 17.76 -7.23 -31.58
N VAL A 205 18.02 -8.53 -31.73
CA VAL A 205 17.07 -9.59 -31.35
C VAL A 205 16.91 -9.65 -29.83
N GLU A 206 18.01 -9.53 -29.08
CA GLU A 206 17.96 -9.51 -27.62
C GLU A 206 17.19 -8.31 -27.07
N GLN A 207 17.38 -7.12 -27.65
CA GLN A 207 16.63 -5.91 -27.27
C GLN A 207 15.13 -6.10 -27.47
N HIS A 208 14.69 -6.66 -28.60
CA HIS A 208 13.28 -6.93 -28.85
C HIS A 208 12.70 -7.92 -27.82
N VAL A 209 13.43 -8.99 -27.50
CA VAL A 209 13.02 -9.98 -26.48
C VAL A 209 12.91 -9.35 -25.09
N LEU A 210 13.83 -8.45 -24.72
CA LEU A 210 13.78 -7.74 -23.44
C LEU A 210 12.60 -6.78 -23.35
N ILE A 211 12.29 -6.05 -24.43
CA ILE A 211 11.15 -5.14 -24.51
C ILE A 211 9.83 -5.92 -24.36
N GLU A 212 9.68 -7.04 -25.07
CA GLU A 212 8.47 -7.87 -24.97
C GLU A 212 8.31 -8.49 -23.58
N LYS A 213 9.40 -8.95 -22.96
CA LYS A 213 9.40 -9.43 -21.58
C LYS A 213 8.99 -8.33 -20.59
N TYR A 214 9.48 -7.11 -20.79
CA TYR A 214 9.11 -5.96 -19.97
C TYR A 214 7.62 -5.62 -20.12
N LYS A 215 7.11 -5.53 -21.36
CA LYS A 215 5.68 -5.30 -21.63
C LYS A 215 4.79 -6.38 -21.03
N ARG A 216 5.17 -7.65 -21.16
CA ARG A 216 4.44 -8.78 -20.56
C ARG A 216 4.38 -8.67 -19.04
N ASN A 217 5.50 -8.38 -18.39
CA ASN A 217 5.53 -8.20 -16.93
C ASN A 217 4.66 -7.01 -16.49
N GLN A 218 4.66 -5.91 -17.25
CA GLN A 218 3.77 -4.77 -17.00
C GLN A 218 2.28 -5.16 -17.12
N ARG A 219 1.91 -5.94 -18.14
CA ARG A 219 0.53 -6.45 -18.30
C ARG A 219 0.12 -7.34 -17.13
N ILE A 220 0.98 -8.27 -16.71
CA ILE A 220 0.72 -9.16 -15.57
C ILE A 220 0.51 -8.34 -14.28
N LYS A 221 1.37 -7.37 -14.00
CA LYS A 221 1.22 -6.50 -12.82
C LYS A 221 -0.10 -5.73 -12.85
N LYS A 222 -0.46 -5.15 -14.00
CA LYS A 222 -1.74 -4.44 -14.17
C LYS A 222 -2.93 -5.37 -13.96
N GLY A 223 -2.87 -6.59 -14.50
CA GLY A 223 -3.89 -7.62 -14.29
C GLY A 223 -4.06 -8.01 -12.82
N LEU A 224 -2.95 -8.22 -12.11
CA LEU A 224 -2.96 -8.51 -10.67
C LEU A 224 -3.56 -7.36 -9.85
N VAL A 225 -3.17 -6.11 -10.14
CA VAL A 225 -3.75 -4.93 -9.48
C VAL A 225 -5.25 -4.87 -9.71
N ALA A 226 -5.72 -5.08 -10.94
CA ALA A 226 -7.14 -5.05 -11.29
C ALA A 226 -7.91 -6.16 -10.55
N ALA A 227 -7.43 -7.41 -10.61
CA ALA A 227 -8.07 -8.55 -9.98
C ALA A 227 -8.23 -8.34 -8.46
N LEU A 228 -7.14 -8.01 -7.76
CA LEU A 228 -7.18 -7.78 -6.31
C LEU A 228 -8.08 -6.61 -5.93
N SER A 229 -8.02 -5.51 -6.69
CA SER A 229 -8.85 -4.33 -6.42
C SER A 229 -10.33 -4.65 -6.63
N ILE A 230 -10.69 -5.37 -7.70
CA ILE A 230 -12.07 -5.77 -7.98
C ILE A 230 -12.61 -6.67 -6.86
N THR A 231 -11.83 -7.65 -6.39
CA THR A 231 -12.25 -8.52 -5.28
C THR A 231 -12.56 -7.72 -4.01
N LEU A 232 -11.72 -6.75 -3.64
CA LEU A 232 -11.90 -5.93 -2.44
C LEU A 232 -13.04 -4.91 -2.61
N ILE A 233 -13.18 -4.29 -3.79
CA ILE A 233 -14.29 -3.37 -4.09
C ILE A 233 -15.63 -4.13 -4.10
N SER A 234 -15.66 -5.34 -4.67
CA SER A 234 -16.84 -6.22 -4.62
C SER A 234 -17.27 -6.48 -3.18
N SER A 235 -16.32 -6.81 -2.31
CA SER A 235 -16.56 -6.98 -0.87
C SER A 235 -17.20 -5.74 -0.24
N LEU A 236 -16.67 -4.54 -0.56
CA LEU A 236 -17.18 -3.27 -0.05
C LEU A 236 -18.62 -3.01 -0.52
N VAL A 237 -18.93 -3.32 -1.78
CA VAL A 237 -20.29 -3.20 -2.33
C VAL A 237 -21.24 -4.17 -1.63
N ILE A 238 -20.81 -5.41 -1.37
CA ILE A 238 -21.60 -6.40 -0.64
C ILE A 238 -21.89 -5.91 0.77
N ILE A 239 -20.88 -5.44 1.52
CA ILE A 239 -21.09 -4.85 2.85
C ILE A 239 -22.10 -3.70 2.80
N GLY A 240 -21.97 -2.80 1.82
CA GLY A 240 -22.91 -1.67 1.69
C GLY A 240 -24.36 -2.09 1.43
N LYS A 241 -24.58 -3.22 0.74
CA LYS A 241 -25.92 -3.73 0.39
C LYS A 241 -26.51 -4.67 1.44
N ASP A 242 -25.70 -5.57 2.01
CA ASP A 242 -26.13 -6.64 2.91
C ASP A 242 -26.44 -6.13 4.32
N THR A 243 -25.83 -5.02 4.72
CA THR A 243 -26.17 -4.39 5.98
C THR A 243 -27.60 -3.86 5.84
N THR A 244 -28.62 -4.63 6.23
CA THR A 244 -30.04 -4.18 6.16
C THR A 244 -30.18 -2.79 6.76
N LYS A 245 -31.11 -1.94 6.26
CA LYS A 245 -31.27 -0.53 6.67
C LYS A 245 -31.01 -0.39 8.16
N ILE A 246 -29.79 0.03 8.51
CA ILE A 246 -29.41 0.13 9.91
C ILE A 246 -30.33 1.19 10.49
N PRO A 247 -31.06 0.89 11.59
CA PRO A 247 -31.86 1.91 12.25
C PRO A 247 -30.98 3.12 12.51
N LEU A 248 -31.54 4.33 12.49
CA LEU A 248 -30.76 5.55 12.62
C LEU A 248 -29.84 5.47 13.86
N ARG A 249 -28.54 5.32 13.61
CA ARG A 249 -27.48 5.22 14.63
C ARG A 249 -26.86 6.60 14.80
N LEU A 250 -27.46 7.40 15.69
CA LEU A 250 -27.00 8.77 16.00
C LEU A 250 -25.54 8.80 16.45
N ASP A 251 -25.07 7.73 17.06
CA ASP A 251 -23.67 7.55 17.44
C ASP A 251 -22.75 7.47 16.20
N PHE A 252 -23.13 6.68 15.18
CA PHE A 252 -22.40 6.62 13.91
C PHE A 252 -22.44 7.95 13.17
N GLU A 253 -23.61 8.57 13.10
CA GLU A 253 -23.78 9.88 12.49
C GLU A 253 -22.88 10.93 13.13
N SER A 254 -22.85 10.99 14.47
CA SER A 254 -22.02 11.94 15.22
C SER A 254 -20.52 11.78 14.98
N MET A 255 -20.06 10.59 14.59
CA MET A 255 -18.66 10.36 14.23
C MET A 255 -18.39 10.80 12.78
N TYR A 256 -19.27 10.47 11.84
CA TYR A 256 -19.12 10.89 10.44
C TYR A 256 -19.23 12.42 10.27
N SER A 257 -20.09 13.09 11.04
CA SER A 257 -20.25 14.55 11.00
C SER A 257 -18.97 15.30 11.36
N LYS A 258 -18.16 14.77 12.30
CA LYS A 258 -16.84 15.34 12.66
C LYS A 258 -15.85 15.42 11.50
N ILE A 259 -16.06 14.64 10.43
CA ILE A 259 -15.18 14.64 9.25
C ILE A 259 -15.75 15.51 8.14
N ILE A 260 -17.06 15.39 7.87
CA ILE A 260 -17.68 15.96 6.67
C ILE A 260 -18.34 17.32 6.95
N GLY A 261 -18.44 17.73 8.22
CA GLY A 261 -18.93 19.05 8.62
C GLY A 261 -20.41 19.26 8.29
N LEU A 262 -21.28 18.43 8.88
CA LEU A 262 -22.74 18.59 8.87
C LEU A 262 -23.30 18.31 10.25
#